data_AF-A0A1F9LMM3-F1
#
_entry.id   AF-A0A1F9LMM3-F1
#
_cell.length_a   1.000
_cell.length_b   1.000
_cell.length_c   1.000
_cell.angle_alpha   90.00
_cell.angle_beta   90.00
_cell.angle_gamma   90.00
#
_symmetry.space_group_name_H-M   'P 1'
#
loop_
_entity.id
_entity.type
_entity.pdbx_description
1 polymer ?
#
loop_
_entity_poly.entity_id
_entity_poly.type
_entity_poly.pdbx_seq_one_letter_code
_entity_poly.pdbx_strand_id
1 'polypeptide(L)'
;MEGSEPLYRLITTILDHDTAPAVELAALYHERWEIETAFGELKTHLRGEKIVLRSKTPDLVRQEFYGLLLAHFAIRGLMHEAALKIDEDPDRLSFLHAVRVVRRKLASFAAFPPSGQENFP
;
A
#
# COMPACT_ATOMS: atom_id res chain seq x y z
N MET A 1 34.75 10.68 -3.39
CA MET A 1 34.47 12.09 -3.68
C MET A 1 33.24 12.45 -2.89
N GLU A 2 33.45 13.30 -1.89
CA GLU A 2 32.42 13.89 -1.06
C GLU A 2 31.82 15.05 -1.87
N GLY A 3 30.50 15.04 -2.14
CA GLY A 3 29.80 16.18 -2.76
C GLY A 3 29.47 16.15 -4.26
N SER A 4 29.49 15.00 -4.96
CA SER A 4 28.78 14.93 -6.25
C SER A 4 27.30 14.71 -5.96
N GLU A 5 26.42 15.65 -6.35
CA GLU A 5 25.01 15.33 -6.53
C GLU A 5 24.91 14.04 -7.38
N PRO A 6 24.02 13.11 -7.04
CA PRO A 6 23.86 11.89 -7.82
C PRO A 6 23.59 12.24 -9.28
N LEU A 7 24.44 11.77 -10.19
CA LEU A 7 24.24 11.96 -11.63
C LEU A 7 23.06 11.08 -12.06
N TYR A 8 21.90 11.70 -12.29
CA TYR A 8 20.71 11.00 -12.80
C TYR A 8 20.74 10.90 -14.33
N ARG A 9 20.51 9.69 -14.86
CA ARG A 9 20.30 9.46 -16.30
C ARG A 9 19.02 8.66 -16.48
N LEU A 10 18.02 9.30 -17.07
CA LEU A 10 16.69 8.73 -17.29
C LEU A 10 16.47 8.53 -18.79
N ILE A 11 15.79 7.43 -19.15
CA ILE A 11 15.27 7.21 -20.49
C ILE A 11 13.75 7.39 -20.39
N THR A 12 13.21 8.33 -21.15
CA THR A 12 11.77 8.65 -21.14
C THR A 12 11.24 8.71 -22.56
N THR A 13 9.97 8.40 -22.73
CA THR A 13 9.22 8.60 -23.98
C THR A 13 8.63 10.00 -24.09
N ILE A 14 8.75 10.83 -23.05
CA ILE A 14 8.34 12.24 -23.05
C ILE A 14 9.38 13.03 -23.87
N LEU A 15 8.93 13.62 -24.98
CA LEU A 15 9.82 14.31 -25.93
C LEU A 15 9.95 15.81 -25.65
N ASP A 16 8.96 16.40 -24.97
CA ASP A 16 8.94 17.82 -24.64
C ASP A 16 9.45 18.06 -23.21
N HIS A 17 10.64 18.65 -23.11
CA HIS A 17 11.29 18.95 -21.84
C HIS A 17 10.58 20.02 -21.00
N ASP A 18 9.78 20.90 -21.61
CA ASP A 18 9.05 21.93 -20.87
C ASP A 18 7.86 21.32 -20.11
N THR A 19 7.34 20.18 -20.59
CA THR A 19 6.28 19.41 -19.93
C THR A 19 6.79 18.46 -18.85
N ALA A 20 8.09 18.14 -18.86
CA ALA A 20 8.71 17.23 -17.89
C ALA A 20 10.15 17.68 -17.58
N PRO A 21 10.31 18.72 -16.74
CA PRO A 21 11.61 19.24 -16.38
C PRO A 21 12.50 18.17 -15.74
N ALA A 22 13.79 18.16 -16.10
CA ALA A 22 14.73 17.13 -15.66
C ALA A 22 14.85 17.03 -14.12
N VAL A 23 14.75 18.15 -13.41
CA VAL A 23 14.80 18.21 -11.94
C VAL A 23 13.59 17.51 -11.32
N GLU A 24 12.40 17.74 -11.87
CA GLU A 24 11.16 17.09 -11.41
C GLU A 24 11.18 15.59 -11.72
N LEU A 25 11.66 15.21 -12.91
CA LEU A 25 11.83 13.80 -13.26
C LEU A 25 12.84 13.07 -12.35
N ALA A 26 13.92 13.75 -11.96
CA ALA A 26 14.89 13.19 -11.02
C ALA A 26 14.27 13.01 -9.62
N ALA A 27 13.46 13.96 -9.16
CA ALA A 27 12.71 13.84 -7.91
C ALA A 27 11.70 12.67 -7.96
N LEU A 28 10.91 12.55 -9.03
CA LEU A 28 9.98 11.44 -9.23
C LEU A 28 10.69 10.08 -9.35
N TYR A 29 11.92 10.05 -9.84
CA TYR A 29 12.68 8.81 -9.86
C TYR A 29 13.04 8.32 -8.45
N HIS A 30 13.15 9.24 -7.47
CA HIS A 30 13.26 8.88 -6.07
C HIS A 30 11.96 8.23 -5.58
N GLU A 31 10.81 8.80 -5.94
CA GLU A 31 9.48 8.23 -5.62
C GLU A 31 9.28 6.82 -6.20
N ARG A 32 10.05 6.40 -7.20
CA ARG A 32 10.03 5.00 -7.67
C ARG A 32 10.42 4.02 -6.57
N TRP A 33 11.22 4.42 -5.58
CA TRP A 33 11.54 3.57 -4.43
C TRP A 33 10.30 3.18 -3.61
N GLU A 34 9.21 3.94 -3.71
CA GLU A 34 7.94 3.59 -3.05
C GLU A 34 7.39 2.24 -3.50
N ILE A 35 7.75 1.76 -4.70
CA ILE A 35 7.37 0.40 -5.11
C ILE A 35 8.04 -0.68 -4.24
N GLU A 36 9.28 -0.44 -3.79
CA GLU A 36 9.99 -1.35 -2.91
C GLU A 36 9.38 -1.33 -1.51
N THR A 37 9.01 -0.14 -1.02
CA THR A 37 8.22 0.06 0.20
C THR A 37 6.91 -0.73 0.12
N ALA A 38 6.14 -0.57 -0.95
CA ALA A 38 4.87 -1.30 -1.16
C ALA A 38 5.07 -2.83 -1.21
N PHE A 39 6.15 -3.32 -1.83
CA PHE A 39 6.48 -4.73 -1.78
C PHE A 39 6.83 -5.21 -0.37
N GLY A 40 7.52 -4.39 0.43
CA GLY A 40 7.78 -4.64 1.85
C GLY A 40 6.49 -4.71 2.65
N GLU A 41 5.60 -3.74 2.48
CA GLU A 41 4.29 -3.69 3.12
C GLU A 41 3.48 -4.97 2.85
N LEU A 42 3.42 -5.41 1.59
CA LEU A 42 2.69 -6.61 1.19
C LEU A 42 3.31 -7.89 1.76
N LYS A 43 4.63 -8.08 1.60
CA LYS A 43 5.33 -9.33 1.94
C LYS A 43 5.56 -9.50 3.43
N THR A 44 5.81 -8.40 4.13
CA THR A 44 6.34 -8.40 5.50
C THR A 44 5.27 -7.97 6.50
N HIS A 45 4.60 -6.85 6.25
CA HIS A 45 3.71 -6.24 7.24
C HIS A 45 2.27 -6.75 7.15
N LEU A 46 1.73 -6.90 5.94
CA LEU A 46 0.37 -7.37 5.72
C LEU A 46 0.25 -8.89 5.84
N ARG A 47 1.02 -9.63 5.03
CA ARG A 47 1.05 -11.09 5.08
C ARG A 47 1.66 -11.60 6.38
N GLY A 48 2.69 -10.92 6.89
CA GLY A 48 3.55 -11.41 7.98
C GLY A 48 4.75 -12.16 7.43
N GLU A 49 5.96 -11.81 7.91
CA GLU A 49 7.25 -12.33 7.42
C GLU A 49 7.33 -13.86 7.34
N LYS A 50 6.68 -14.57 8.28
CA LYS A 50 6.76 -16.03 8.41
C LYS A 50 5.55 -16.77 7.83
N ILE A 51 4.58 -16.06 7.27
CA ILE A 51 3.37 -16.68 6.73
C ILE A 51 3.59 -17.02 5.26
N VAL A 52 3.47 -18.31 4.93
CA VAL A 52 3.45 -18.81 3.54
C VAL A 52 2.03 -18.86 3.02
N LEU A 53 1.88 -18.74 1.70
CA LEU A 53 0.59 -18.94 1.03
C LEU A 53 0.12 -20.38 1.29
N ARG A 54 -1.16 -20.53 1.62
CA ARG A 54 -1.73 -21.81 2.08
C ARG A 54 -2.21 -22.69 0.93
N SER A 55 -2.58 -22.06 -0.17
CA SER A 55 -3.12 -22.70 -1.36
C SER A 55 -2.15 -23.71 -1.97
N LYS A 56 -2.70 -24.81 -2.52
CA LYS A 56 -1.92 -25.95 -3.05
C LYS A 56 -1.97 -26.11 -4.57
N THR A 57 -2.71 -25.23 -5.25
CA THR A 57 -2.78 -25.20 -6.73
C THR A 57 -2.35 -23.83 -7.24
N PRO A 58 -1.77 -23.73 -8.46
CA PRO A 58 -1.31 -22.46 -9.02
C PRO A 58 -2.42 -21.40 -9.08
N ASP A 59 -3.64 -21.80 -9.44
CA ASP A 59 -4.76 -20.85 -9.60
C ASP A 59 -5.21 -20.27 -8.26
N LEU A 60 -5.30 -21.10 -7.22
CA LEU A 60 -5.66 -20.64 -5.87
C LEU A 60 -4.52 -19.83 -5.23
N VAL A 61 -3.25 -20.14 -5.54
CA VAL A 61 -2.11 -19.31 -5.12
C VAL A 61 -2.21 -17.90 -5.72
N ARG A 62 -2.57 -17.77 -7.01
CA ARG A 62 -2.81 -16.46 -7.62
C ARG A 62 -3.98 -15.74 -6.95
N GLN A 63 -5.07 -16.45 -6.68
CA GLN A 63 -6.23 -15.89 -5.97
C GLN A 63 -5.85 -15.35 -4.58
N GLU A 64 -5.10 -16.13 -3.80
CA GLU A 64 -4.64 -15.72 -2.47
C GLU A 64 -3.75 -14.47 -2.54
N PHE A 65 -2.87 -14.40 -3.55
CA PHE A 65 -2.05 -13.22 -3.81
C PHE A 65 -2.91 -11.99 -4.18
N TYR A 66 -3.93 -12.13 -5.02
CA TYR A 66 -4.87 -11.04 -5.32
C TYR A 66 -5.64 -10.60 -4.08
N GLY A 67 -6.02 -11.54 -3.20
CA GLY A 67 -6.64 -11.20 -1.91
C GLY A 67 -5.74 -10.33 -1.03
N LEU A 68 -4.43 -10.63 -0.98
CA LEU A 68 -3.45 -9.80 -0.28
C LEU A 68 -3.29 -8.42 -0.92
N LEU A 69 -3.27 -8.33 -2.25
CA LEU A 69 -3.21 -7.05 -2.97
C LEU A 69 -4.45 -6.19 -2.68
N LEU A 70 -5.65 -6.76 -2.74
CA LEU A 70 -6.89 -6.06 -2.42
C LEU A 70 -6.87 -5.52 -0.98
N ALA A 71 -6.44 -6.34 -0.02
CA ALA A 71 -6.31 -5.91 1.37
C ALA A 71 -5.28 -4.78 1.54
N HIS A 72 -4.15 -4.83 0.84
CA HIS A 72 -3.15 -3.77 0.83
C HIS A 72 -3.73 -2.45 0.31
N PHE A 73 -4.38 -2.49 -0.88
CA PHE A 73 -4.99 -1.29 -1.46
C PHE A 73 -6.11 -0.72 -0.59
N ALA A 74 -6.93 -1.57 0.03
CA ALA A 74 -7.96 -1.10 0.96
C ALA A 74 -7.36 -0.34 2.16
N ILE A 75 -6.26 -0.84 2.73
CA ILE A 75 -5.57 -0.17 3.84
C ILE A 75 -4.92 1.13 3.38
N ARG A 76 -4.24 1.15 2.22
CA ARG A 76 -3.66 2.38 1.65
C ARG A 76 -4.73 3.42 1.32
N GLY A 77 -5.90 3.00 0.82
CA GLY A 77 -7.05 3.89 0.60
C GLY A 77 -7.54 4.52 1.90
N LEU A 78 -7.68 3.74 2.98
CA LEU A 78 -8.05 4.27 4.30
C LEU A 78 -6.99 5.22 4.87
N MET A 79 -5.69 4.93 4.68
CA MET A 79 -4.61 5.82 5.08
C MET A 79 -4.68 7.14 4.30
N HIS A 80 -4.88 7.07 2.99
CA HIS A 80 -5.02 8.24 2.13
C HIS A 80 -6.19 9.13 2.56
N GLU A 81 -7.38 8.55 2.76
CA GLU A 81 -8.54 9.30 3.28
C GLU A 81 -8.29 9.91 4.66
N ALA A 82 -7.54 9.24 5.53
CA ALA A 82 -7.21 9.76 6.85
C ALA A 82 -6.21 10.92 6.79
N ALA A 83 -5.20 10.84 5.92
CA ALA A 83 -4.20 11.89 5.72
C ALA A 83 -4.83 13.17 5.15
N LEU A 84 -5.70 13.02 4.14
CA LEU A 84 -6.42 14.14 3.53
C LEU A 84 -7.29 14.93 4.53
N LYS A 85 -7.79 14.29 5.60
CA LYS A 85 -8.58 14.98 6.63
C LYS A 85 -7.77 15.96 7.48
N ILE A 86 -6.45 15.83 7.49
CA ILE A 86 -5.54 16.68 8.26
C ILE A 86 -4.53 17.41 7.37
N ASP A 87 -4.73 17.39 6.05
CA ASP A 87 -3.84 18.00 5.05
C ASP A 87 -2.38 17.53 5.18
N GLU A 88 -2.18 16.24 5.49
CA GLU A 88 -0.86 15.61 5.52
C GLU A 88 -0.65 14.70 4.33
N ASP A 89 0.63 14.49 4.02
CA ASP A 89 1.05 13.54 3.01
C ASP A 89 0.75 12.09 3.48
N PRO A 90 -0.04 11.30 2.71
CA PRO A 90 -0.31 9.90 3.00
C PRO A 90 0.93 9.03 3.23
N ASP A 91 2.04 9.35 2.58
CA ASP A 91 3.29 8.57 2.65
C ASP A 91 4.02 8.76 3.99
N ARG A 92 3.63 9.78 4.76
CA ARG A 92 4.08 9.95 6.16
C ARG A 92 3.40 9.00 7.14
N LEU A 93 2.30 8.36 6.74
CA LEU A 93 1.58 7.44 7.61
C LEU A 93 2.23 6.05 7.64
N SER A 94 2.43 5.50 8.84
CA SER A 94 2.97 4.14 8.98
C SER A 94 1.95 3.08 8.59
N PHE A 95 2.21 2.34 7.50
CA PHE A 95 1.38 1.23 7.07
C PHE A 95 1.24 0.12 8.12
N LEU A 96 2.33 -0.23 8.81
CA LEU A 96 2.28 -1.20 9.91
C LEU A 96 1.34 -0.75 11.04
N HIS A 97 1.35 0.54 11.36
CA HIS A 97 0.42 1.10 12.33
C HIS A 97 -1.02 1.00 11.83
N ALA A 98 -1.28 1.36 10.57
CA ALA A 98 -2.60 1.25 9.95
C ALA A 98 -3.14 -0.19 9.98
N VAL A 99 -2.33 -1.19 9.60
CA VAL A 99 -2.70 -2.62 9.70
C VAL A 99 -3.12 -2.99 11.13
N ARG A 100 -2.36 -2.54 12.13
CA ARG A 100 -2.67 -2.81 13.55
C ARG A 100 -3.98 -2.16 13.98
N VAL A 101 -4.22 -0.91 13.58
CA VAL A 101 -5.47 -0.20 13.86
C VAL A 101 -6.66 -0.89 13.21
N VAL A 102 -6.56 -1.22 11.92
CA VAL A 102 -7.61 -1.91 11.15
C VAL A 102 -7.92 -3.27 11.78
N ARG A 103 -6.91 -4.10 12.07
CA ARG A 103 -7.12 -5.41 12.73
C ARG A 103 -7.82 -5.29 14.08
N ARG A 104 -7.43 -4.30 14.90
CA ARG A 104 -8.07 -4.05 16.21
C ARG A 104 -9.54 -3.62 16.08
N LYS A 105 -9.90 -2.90 15.01
CA LYS A 105 -11.27 -2.43 14.77
C LYS A 105 -12.13 -3.45 14.02
N LEU A 106 -11.57 -4.28 13.15
CA LEU A 106 -12.31 -5.34 12.46
C LEU A 106 -12.83 -6.43 13.42
N ALA A 107 -12.07 -6.75 14.48
CA ALA A 107 -12.54 -7.70 15.50
C ALA A 107 -13.84 -7.25 16.18
N SER A 108 -14.12 -5.94 16.24
CA SER A 108 -15.40 -5.42 16.73
C SER A 108 -16.54 -5.45 15.71
N PHE A 109 -16.27 -5.59 14.41
CA PHE A 109 -17.30 -5.65 13.35
C PHE A 109 -17.70 -7.07 12.95
N ALA A 110 -16.94 -8.10 13.35
CA ALA A 110 -17.16 -9.49 12.94
C ALA A 110 -18.15 -10.28 13.83
N ALA A 111 -18.78 -9.63 14.82
CA ALA A 111 -19.92 -10.24 15.51
C ALA A 111 -21.18 -10.04 14.64
N PHE A 112 -21.29 -10.80 13.55
CA PHE A 112 -22.62 -11.08 13.00
C PHE A 112 -23.31 -12.01 14.01
N PRO A 113 -24.37 -11.56 14.70
CA PRO A 113 -25.13 -12.47 15.54
C PRO A 113 -25.65 -13.62 14.65
N PRO A 114 -25.60 -14.88 15.10
CA PRO A 114 -26.14 -16.00 14.34
C PRO A 114 -27.66 -15.90 14.15
N SER A 115 -28.34 -15.06 14.93
CA SER A 115 -29.71 -14.63 14.69
C SER A 115 -29.72 -13.43 13.73
N GLY A 116 -30.42 -13.55 12.61
CA GLY A 116 -30.78 -12.41 11.78
C GLY A 116 -31.56 -11.37 12.59
N GLN A 117 -31.60 -10.12 12.11
CA GLN A 117 -32.37 -9.05 12.76
C GLN A 117 -33.80 -9.54 13.04
N GLU A 118 -34.15 -9.69 14.31
CA GLU A 118 -35.53 -9.93 14.72
C GLU A 118 -36.32 -8.67 14.36
N ASN A 119 -37.17 -8.76 13.34
CA ASN A 119 -38.18 -7.76 13.08
C ASN A 119 -39.15 -7.77 14.27
N PHE A 120 -38.94 -6.87 15.22
CA PHE A 120 -39.93 -6.59 16.24
C PHE A 120 -41.08 -5.77 15.60
N PRO A 121 -42.34 -6.10 15.91
CA PRO A 121 -43.52 -5.41 15.38
C PRO A 121 -43.64 -3.96 15.84
#